data_AF-A0A8B7YAP2-F1
#
_entry.id   AF-A0A8B7YAP2-F1
#
_cell.length_a   1.000
_cell.length_b   1.000
_cell.length_c   1.000
_cell.angle_alpha   90.00
_cell.angle_beta   90.00
_cell.angle_gamma   90.00
#
_symmetry.space_group_name_H-M   'P 1'
#
loop_
_entity.id
_entity.type
_entity.pdbx_description
1 polymer ?
#
loop_
_entity_poly.entity_id
_entity_poly.type
_entity_poly.pdbx_seq_one_letter_code
_entity_poly.pdbx_strand_id
1 'polypeptide(L)'
;MNIAFSAGIAIIVYIDTEMMSFIVQLDTKFQGQVSGLLGNLNGNPDDDLQFPNGTIMDSGSSLKELHEFGLEWLVKEEDSIFTYISPFDYSTYHFPEFSPTFGIPDLNEVSQEIKDLCGDSVECVFDAVTTGSLSFANATLVVTGTITEVQNSLVKIVSCGFPGDIENGQMSGSVYLVNATVDLTCDEGFDLKGSSRLTCKADGQWSSAIPLCVSTPQWFAGIIAAIVVCALLIALAFSCLIYFISKSKKS
;
A
#
# COMPACT_ATOMS: atom_id res chain seq x y z
N MET A 1 -1.91 4.68 8.04
CA MET A 1 -1.03 5.52 7.18
C MET A 1 -0.66 4.71 5.95
N ASN A 2 -0.61 5.31 4.76
CA ASN A 2 -0.15 4.65 3.54
C ASN A 2 1.04 5.42 2.98
N ILE A 3 2.17 4.75 2.79
CA ILE A 3 3.41 5.29 2.23
C ILE A 3 3.69 4.54 0.94
N ALA A 4 3.68 5.23 -0.19
CA ALA A 4 4.01 4.66 -1.49
C ALA A 4 5.33 5.25 -2.01
N PHE A 5 6.20 4.39 -2.52
CA PHE A 5 7.49 4.75 -3.10
C PHE A 5 7.41 4.68 -4.63
N SER A 6 8.12 5.57 -5.33
CA SER A 6 8.19 5.62 -6.80
C SER A 6 8.70 4.31 -7.42
N ALA A 7 9.41 3.49 -6.65
CA ALA A 7 9.85 2.16 -7.07
C ALA A 7 8.70 1.14 -7.23
N GLY A 8 7.47 1.45 -6.80
CA GLY A 8 6.32 0.52 -6.82
C GLY A 8 6.19 -0.34 -5.56
N ILE A 9 6.73 0.14 -4.44
CA ILE A 9 6.57 -0.45 -3.10
C ILE A 9 5.56 0.41 -2.33
N ALA A 10 4.63 -0.22 -1.61
CA ALA A 10 3.74 0.49 -0.70
C ALA A 10 3.73 -0.16 0.68
N ILE A 11 3.68 0.65 1.74
CA ILE A 11 3.59 0.22 3.13
C ILE A 11 2.32 0.81 3.72
N ILE A 12 1.42 -0.06 4.16
CA ILE A 12 0.16 0.32 4.81
C ILE A 12 0.30 0.00 6.29
N VAL A 13 0.27 1.03 7.14
CA VAL A 13 0.37 0.88 8.60
C VAL A 13 -0.99 1.09 9.23
N TYR A 14 -1.44 0.13 10.03
CA TYR A 14 -2.60 0.21 10.91
C TYR A 14 -2.13 0.37 12.35
N ILE A 15 -2.69 1.36 13.03
CA ILE A 15 -2.45 1.58 14.46
C ILE A 15 -3.83 1.56 15.10
N ASP A 16 -4.05 0.62 16.00
CA ASP A 16 -5.19 0.58 16.90
C ASP A 16 -4.67 0.63 18.34
N THR A 17 -5.53 0.95 19.31
CA THR A 17 -5.23 1.39 20.70
C THR A 17 -3.90 0.95 21.33
N GLU A 18 -3.48 -0.32 21.16
CA GLU A 18 -2.23 -0.87 21.70
C GLU A 18 -1.42 -1.70 20.69
N MET A 19 -1.84 -1.74 19.42
CA MET A 19 -1.21 -2.56 18.39
C MET A 19 -0.88 -1.74 17.14
N MET A 20 0.33 -1.95 16.63
CA MET A 20 0.74 -1.52 15.31
C MET A 20 0.90 -2.75 14.41
N SER A 21 0.21 -2.75 13.28
CA SER A 21 0.44 -3.73 12.22
C SER A 21 0.74 -3.02 10.91
N PHE A 22 1.41 -3.70 9.99
CA PHE A 22 1.70 -3.13 8.68
C PHE A 22 1.63 -4.20 7.59
N ILE A 23 1.31 -3.77 6.38
CA ILE A 23 1.28 -4.58 5.17
C ILE A 23 2.26 -3.97 4.18
N VAL A 24 3.20 -4.78 3.71
CA VAL A 24 4.10 -4.42 2.60
C VAL A 24 3.50 -4.97 1.30
N GLN A 25 3.22 -4.08 0.36
CA GLN A 25 2.77 -4.42 -0.98
C GLN A 25 3.92 -4.21 -1.97
N LEU A 26 4.25 -5.28 -2.69
CA LEU A 26 5.30 -5.30 -3.69
C LEU A 26 4.69 -5.56 -5.07
N ASP A 27 5.12 -4.79 -6.07
CA ASP A 27 4.85 -5.09 -7.47
C ASP A 27 5.43 -6.47 -7.85
N THR A 28 4.73 -7.20 -8.72
CA THR A 28 5.16 -8.48 -9.28
C THR A 28 6.58 -8.49 -9.85
N LYS A 29 7.09 -7.34 -10.31
CA LYS A 29 8.48 -7.22 -10.78
C LYS A 29 9.52 -7.50 -9.69
N PHE A 30 9.14 -7.48 -8.41
CA PHE A 30 10.01 -7.81 -7.27
C PHE A 30 9.94 -9.30 -6.88
N GLN A 31 9.15 -10.12 -7.57
CA GLN A 31 9.05 -11.56 -7.28
C GLN A 31 10.42 -12.23 -7.39
N GLY A 32 10.85 -12.92 -6.33
CA GLY A 32 12.16 -13.55 -6.21
C GLY A 32 13.35 -12.58 -6.15
N GLN A 33 13.12 -11.28 -5.93
CA GLN A 33 14.18 -10.26 -5.79
C GLN A 33 14.28 -9.66 -4.39
N VAL A 34 13.36 -10.03 -3.50
CA VAL A 34 13.37 -9.56 -2.11
C VAL A 34 13.86 -10.65 -1.19
N SER A 35 14.34 -10.24 -0.02
CA SER A 35 14.79 -11.12 1.05
C SER A 35 14.69 -10.33 2.36
N GLY A 36 14.34 -11.00 3.44
CA GLY A 36 14.30 -10.39 4.76
C GLY A 36 13.41 -11.16 5.73
N LEU A 37 13.06 -10.50 6.84
CA LEU A 37 12.16 -11.05 7.85
C LEU A 37 10.75 -11.42 7.33
N LEU A 38 10.35 -10.90 6.17
CA LEU A 38 9.08 -11.21 5.52
C LEU A 38 9.19 -12.27 4.41
N GLY A 39 10.34 -12.92 4.28
CA GLY A 39 10.58 -13.93 3.25
C GLY A 39 11.19 -13.38 1.97
N ASN A 40 11.15 -14.20 0.91
CA ASN A 40 11.84 -13.93 -0.36
C ASN A 40 10.91 -13.70 -1.56
N LEU A 41 9.59 -13.80 -1.34
CA LEU A 41 8.55 -13.60 -2.35
C LEU A 41 8.75 -14.44 -3.63
N ASN A 42 9.21 -15.68 -3.52
CA ASN A 42 9.29 -16.59 -4.67
C ASN A 42 8.03 -17.48 -4.81
N GLY A 43 7.16 -17.51 -3.79
CA GLY A 43 5.94 -18.33 -3.73
C GLY A 43 6.13 -19.71 -3.10
N ASN A 44 7.31 -20.00 -2.57
CA ASN A 44 7.65 -21.21 -1.82
C ASN A 44 7.76 -20.89 -0.32
N PRO A 45 6.78 -21.28 0.51
CA PRO A 45 6.83 -20.96 1.94
C PRO A 45 7.97 -21.69 2.69
N ASP A 46 8.52 -22.76 2.13
CA ASP A 46 9.54 -23.58 2.79
C ASP A 46 10.93 -22.91 2.83
N ASP A 47 11.12 -21.81 2.10
CA ASP A 47 12.40 -21.06 2.05
C ASP A 47 12.28 -19.58 2.44
N ASP A 48 11.15 -19.19 3.04
CA ASP A 48 10.94 -17.82 3.51
C ASP A 48 11.82 -17.47 4.73
N LEU A 49 12.21 -18.45 5.55
CA LEU A 49 13.18 -18.25 6.63
C LEU A 49 14.63 -18.40 6.12
N GLN A 50 14.99 -17.60 5.13
CA GLN A 50 16.34 -17.55 4.57
C GLN A 50 17.21 -16.50 5.27
N PHE A 51 18.38 -16.89 5.74
CA PHE A 51 19.38 -15.98 6.30
C PHE A 51 20.00 -15.06 5.24
N PRO A 52 20.61 -13.92 5.61
CA PRO A 52 21.30 -13.04 4.66
C PRO A 52 22.42 -13.73 3.86
N ASN A 53 22.99 -14.82 4.40
CA ASN A 53 24.01 -15.64 3.73
C ASN A 53 23.44 -16.65 2.71
N GLY A 54 22.12 -16.72 2.56
CA GLY A 54 21.40 -17.62 1.64
C GLY A 54 21.03 -18.99 2.20
N THR A 55 21.48 -19.34 3.41
CA THR A 55 21.08 -20.59 4.08
C THR A 55 19.63 -20.53 4.55
N ILE A 56 18.95 -21.68 4.57
CA ILE A 56 17.54 -21.79 4.97
C ILE A 56 17.47 -22.39 6.37
N MET A 57 16.68 -21.77 7.24
CA MET A 57 16.39 -22.26 8.58
C MET A 57 15.44 -23.47 8.53
N ASP A 58 15.61 -24.41 9.47
CA ASP A 58 14.75 -25.59 9.55
C ASP A 58 13.34 -25.24 10.04
N SER A 59 12.34 -25.91 9.48
CA SER A 59 10.91 -25.80 9.82
C SER A 59 10.58 -26.16 11.27
N GLY A 60 11.46 -26.91 11.96
CA GLY A 60 11.32 -27.31 13.37
C GLY A 60 12.06 -26.43 14.38
N SER A 61 12.51 -25.24 13.98
CA SER A 61 13.36 -24.37 14.81
C SER A 61 12.67 -23.91 16.09
N SER A 62 13.44 -23.85 17.18
CA SER A 62 13.01 -23.33 18.48
C SER A 62 12.80 -21.82 18.45
N LEU A 63 12.04 -21.28 19.43
CA LEU A 63 11.87 -19.82 19.59
C LEU A 63 13.20 -19.07 19.74
N LYS A 64 14.21 -19.74 20.31
CA LYS A 64 15.56 -19.18 20.44
C LYS A 64 16.25 -19.06 19.08
N GLU A 65 16.18 -20.11 18.27
CA GLU A 65 16.74 -20.09 16.91
C GLU A 65 16.02 -19.05 16.04
N LEU A 66 14.70 -18.94 16.15
CA LEU A 66 13.93 -17.91 15.45
C LEU A 66 14.34 -16.48 15.85
N HIS A 67 14.63 -16.24 17.14
CA HIS A 67 15.16 -14.96 17.59
C HIS A 67 16.56 -14.70 17.03
N GLU A 68 17.44 -15.70 17.05
CA GLU A 68 18.78 -15.62 16.45
C GLU A 68 18.70 -15.30 14.95
N PHE A 69 17.76 -15.90 14.20
CA PHE A 69 17.46 -15.52 12.81
C PHE A 69 17.04 -14.06 12.68
N GLY A 70 16.18 -13.58 13.58
CA GLY A 70 15.77 -12.17 13.61
C GLY A 70 16.95 -11.22 13.77
N LEU A 71 17.91 -11.56 14.62
CA LEU A 71 19.11 -10.76 14.88
C LEU A 71 20.02 -10.62 13.66
N GLU A 72 20.11 -11.65 12.80
CA GLU A 72 20.91 -11.60 11.56
C GLU A 72 20.38 -10.58 10.54
N TRP A 73 19.10 -10.22 10.63
CA TRP A 73 18.46 -9.21 9.77
C TRP A 73 18.43 -7.81 10.38
N LEU A 74 19.10 -7.58 11.53
CA LEU A 74 19.18 -6.25 12.13
C LEU A 74 19.87 -5.25 11.19
N VAL A 75 19.18 -4.12 10.96
CA VAL A 75 19.72 -2.99 10.21
C VAL A 75 20.86 -2.35 11.00
N LYS A 76 22.03 -2.19 10.38
CA LYS A 76 23.19 -1.52 10.98
C LYS A 76 23.04 0.00 10.93
N GLU A 77 23.80 0.73 11.75
CA GLU A 77 23.73 2.19 11.81
C GLU A 77 24.03 2.82 10.43
N GLU A 78 25.07 2.33 9.75
CA GLU A 78 25.47 2.79 8.42
C GLU A 78 24.44 2.49 7.32
N ASP A 79 23.60 1.48 7.53
CA ASP A 79 22.56 1.04 6.59
C ASP A 79 21.19 1.65 6.92
N SER A 80 21.06 2.32 8.07
CA SER A 80 19.79 2.91 8.50
C SER A 80 19.44 4.13 7.65
N ILE A 81 18.24 4.08 7.06
CA ILE A 81 17.66 5.19 6.28
C ILE A 81 16.70 6.06 7.11
N PHE A 82 16.57 5.78 8.41
CA PHE A 82 15.68 6.52 9.29
C PHE A 82 16.31 7.85 9.73
N THR A 83 15.49 8.90 9.74
CA THR A 83 15.86 10.18 10.35
C THR A 83 15.40 10.20 11.80
N TYR A 84 16.33 10.38 12.73
CA TYR A 84 16.04 10.45 14.16
C TYR A 84 15.88 11.90 14.62
N ILE A 85 14.89 12.15 15.48
CA ILE A 85 14.62 13.47 16.04
C ILE A 85 15.38 13.60 17.35
N SER A 86 16.26 14.60 17.44
CA SER A 86 17.00 14.92 18.67
C SER A 86 16.07 14.98 19.90
N PRO A 87 16.45 14.36 21.04
CA PRO A 87 17.76 13.81 21.37
C PRO A 87 17.99 12.34 20.96
N PHE A 88 17.06 11.74 20.21
CA PHE A 88 17.12 10.32 19.84
C PHE A 88 17.99 10.07 18.61
N ASP A 89 18.53 8.86 18.53
CA ASP A 89 19.43 8.37 17.48
C ASP A 89 19.20 6.87 17.20
N TYR A 90 20.02 6.27 16.33
CA TYR A 90 19.98 4.84 16.04
C TYR A 90 20.07 3.98 17.30
N SER A 91 21.00 4.30 18.21
CA SER A 91 21.23 3.54 19.44
C SER A 91 20.03 3.58 20.40
N THR A 92 19.19 4.62 20.32
CA THR A 92 17.96 4.74 21.11
C THR A 92 16.97 3.61 20.79
N TYR A 93 16.95 3.11 19.57
CA TYR A 93 15.98 2.11 19.11
C TYR A 93 16.61 0.76 18.73
N HIS A 94 17.93 0.64 18.91
CA HIS A 94 18.70 -0.56 18.57
C HIS A 94 19.21 -1.25 19.85
N PHE A 95 18.62 -2.41 20.17
CA PHE A 95 18.91 -3.17 21.39
C PHE A 95 19.32 -4.62 21.05
N PRO A 96 20.52 -4.85 20.49
CA PRO A 96 20.94 -6.18 20.02
C PRO A 96 21.14 -7.16 21.18
N GLU A 97 21.42 -6.64 22.38
CA GLU A 97 21.58 -7.43 23.61
C GLU A 97 20.25 -7.81 24.26
N PHE A 98 19.11 -7.34 23.71
CA PHE A 98 17.81 -7.78 24.21
C PHE A 98 17.60 -9.26 23.89
N SER A 99 17.57 -10.07 24.94
CA SER A 99 17.18 -11.48 24.86
C SER A 99 15.81 -11.64 25.51
N PRO A 100 14.77 -12.04 24.76
CA PRO A 100 13.47 -12.36 25.33
C PRO A 100 13.56 -13.65 26.16
N THR A 101 12.52 -13.88 26.96
CA THR A 101 12.33 -15.15 27.66
C THR A 101 11.86 -16.21 26.67
N PHE A 102 12.69 -17.22 26.43
CA PHE A 102 12.34 -18.37 25.57
C PHE A 102 11.67 -19.52 26.33
N GLY A 103 11.73 -19.48 27.66
CA GLY A 103 11.10 -20.48 28.51
C GLY A 103 9.59 -20.34 28.43
N ILE A 104 8.91 -21.40 27.98
CA ILE A 104 7.47 -21.53 28.11
C ILE A 104 7.18 -21.81 29.60
N PRO A 105 6.34 -21.02 30.29
CA PRO A 105 6.00 -21.30 31.67
C PRO A 105 5.40 -22.69 31.84
N ASP A 106 5.79 -23.40 32.90
CA ASP A 106 5.17 -24.68 33.24
C ASP A 106 3.71 -24.44 33.65
N LEU A 107 2.78 -24.94 32.83
CA LEU A 107 1.35 -24.85 33.05
C LEU A 107 0.92 -25.48 34.39
N ASN A 108 1.73 -26.37 34.97
CA ASN A 108 1.43 -26.98 36.25
C ASN A 108 1.72 -26.05 37.43
N GLU A 109 2.69 -25.14 37.30
CA GLU A 109 3.18 -24.27 38.37
C GLU A 109 2.47 -22.90 38.42
N VAL A 110 1.61 -22.57 37.45
CA VAL A 110 0.87 -21.31 37.43
C VAL A 110 -0.26 -21.25 38.45
N SER A 111 -0.58 -20.02 38.90
CA SER A 111 -1.66 -19.74 39.85
C SER A 111 -3.02 -20.19 39.31
N GLN A 112 -3.94 -20.51 40.22
CA GLN A 112 -5.28 -20.93 39.83
C GLN A 112 -6.02 -19.84 39.05
N GLU A 113 -5.82 -18.56 39.38
CA GLU A 113 -6.41 -17.44 38.63
C GLU A 113 -5.96 -17.39 37.16
N ILE A 114 -4.67 -17.67 36.89
CA ILE A 114 -4.15 -17.73 35.52
C ILE A 114 -4.73 -18.93 34.79
N LYS A 115 -4.83 -20.09 35.46
CA LYS A 115 -5.44 -21.31 34.88
C LYS A 115 -6.91 -21.10 34.53
N ASP A 116 -7.66 -20.46 35.42
CA ASP A 116 -9.09 -20.17 35.23
C ASP A 116 -9.32 -19.18 34.08
N LEU A 117 -8.40 -18.22 33.88
CA LEU A 117 -8.46 -17.25 32.79
C LEU A 117 -8.02 -17.85 31.45
N CYS A 118 -6.82 -18.43 31.40
CA CYS A 118 -6.14 -18.80 30.16
C CYS A 118 -6.46 -20.20 29.65
N GLY A 119 -6.88 -21.12 30.53
CA GLY A 119 -7.04 -22.53 30.19
C GLY A 119 -5.75 -23.10 29.57
N ASP A 120 -5.87 -23.63 28.36
CA ASP A 120 -4.76 -24.26 27.62
C ASP A 120 -4.03 -23.29 26.66
N SER A 121 -4.39 -22.00 26.60
CA SER A 121 -3.69 -21.04 25.74
C SER A 121 -2.29 -20.73 26.27
N VAL A 122 -1.28 -21.23 25.57
CA VAL A 122 0.14 -21.04 25.93
C VAL A 122 0.52 -19.57 25.87
N GLU A 123 0.00 -18.81 24.90
CA GLU A 123 0.26 -17.38 24.73
C GLU A 123 -0.31 -16.57 25.90
N CYS A 124 -1.56 -16.83 26.29
CA CYS A 124 -2.17 -16.18 27.44
C CYS A 124 -1.39 -16.48 28.74
N VAL A 125 -1.03 -17.75 28.96
CA VAL A 125 -0.27 -18.14 30.15
C VAL A 125 1.11 -17.52 30.15
N PHE A 126 1.80 -17.51 29.00
CA PHE A 126 3.09 -16.88 28.82
C PHE A 126 3.03 -15.39 29.20
N ASP A 127 2.06 -14.66 28.65
CA ASP A 127 1.89 -13.24 28.92
C ASP A 127 1.49 -12.98 30.38
N ALA A 128 0.62 -13.80 30.96
CA ALA A 128 0.25 -13.68 32.38
C ALA A 128 1.45 -13.82 33.30
N VAL A 129 2.32 -14.80 33.05
CA VAL A 129 3.49 -15.09 33.88
C VAL A 129 4.58 -14.06 33.69
N THR A 130 4.88 -13.69 32.45
CA THR A 130 5.99 -12.77 32.13
C THR A 130 5.67 -11.33 32.51
N THR A 131 4.42 -10.90 32.36
CA THR A 131 4.00 -9.54 32.72
C THR A 131 3.49 -9.42 34.15
N GLY A 132 3.07 -10.53 34.77
CA GLY A 132 2.38 -10.53 36.06
C GLY A 132 0.98 -9.90 36.02
N SER A 133 0.38 -9.77 34.84
CA SER A 133 -0.88 -9.03 34.61
C SER A 133 -1.97 -9.89 33.99
N LEU A 134 -3.02 -10.19 34.77
CA LEU A 134 -4.21 -10.90 34.28
C LEU A 134 -4.99 -10.11 33.23
N SER A 135 -5.00 -8.78 33.33
CA SER A 135 -5.67 -7.95 32.32
C SER A 135 -4.94 -7.99 30.98
N PHE A 136 -3.61 -8.06 31.00
CA PHE A 136 -2.82 -8.21 29.78
C PHE A 136 -3.02 -9.59 29.16
N ALA A 137 -2.97 -10.65 29.96
CA ALA A 137 -3.24 -12.02 29.50
C ALA A 137 -4.65 -12.19 28.91
N ASN A 138 -5.66 -11.54 29.51
CA ASN A 138 -7.01 -11.55 28.94
C ASN A 138 -7.07 -10.80 27.59
N ALA A 139 -6.32 -9.70 27.44
CA ALA A 139 -6.18 -9.03 26.16
C ALA A 139 -5.56 -9.95 25.11
N THR A 140 -4.56 -10.76 25.48
CA THR A 140 -3.99 -11.80 24.62
C THR A 140 -5.06 -12.78 24.12
N LEU A 141 -5.96 -13.28 24.98
CA LEU A 141 -7.06 -14.15 24.53
C LEU A 141 -7.99 -13.47 23.53
N VAL A 142 -8.34 -12.21 23.77
CA VAL A 142 -9.17 -11.42 22.86
C VAL A 142 -8.47 -11.28 21.51
N VAL A 143 -7.19 -10.93 21.51
CA VAL A 143 -6.37 -10.76 20.30
C VAL A 143 -6.18 -12.08 19.56
N THR A 144 -5.80 -13.17 20.24
CA THR A 144 -5.62 -14.49 19.62
C THR A 144 -6.92 -15.04 19.04
N GLY A 145 -8.04 -14.81 19.72
CA GLY A 145 -9.37 -15.12 19.18
C GLY A 145 -9.65 -14.35 17.90
N THR A 146 -9.40 -13.04 17.90
CA THR A 146 -9.55 -12.22 16.68
C THR A 146 -8.58 -12.63 15.58
N ILE A 147 -7.32 -12.94 15.88
CA ILE A 147 -6.35 -13.43 14.90
C ILE A 147 -6.81 -14.77 14.31
N THR A 148 -7.35 -15.68 15.11
CA THR A 148 -7.86 -16.97 14.63
C THR A 148 -9.07 -16.77 13.70
N GLU A 149 -9.98 -15.87 14.07
CA GLU A 149 -11.10 -15.48 13.20
C GLU A 149 -10.62 -14.81 11.91
N VAL A 150 -9.62 -13.92 12.00
CA VAL A 150 -8.97 -13.30 10.85
C VAL A 150 -8.32 -14.37 9.99
N GLN A 151 -7.52 -15.28 10.55
CA GLN A 151 -6.85 -16.38 9.85
C GLN A 151 -7.86 -17.28 9.12
N ASN A 152 -8.95 -17.64 9.78
CA ASN A 152 -10.02 -18.42 9.17
C ASN A 152 -10.81 -17.63 8.11
N SER A 153 -10.77 -16.31 8.16
CA SER A 153 -11.33 -15.41 7.15
C SER A 153 -10.28 -14.81 6.21
N LEU A 154 -9.02 -15.27 6.27
CA LEU A 154 -7.96 -14.82 5.39
C LEU A 154 -8.27 -15.31 3.99
N VAL A 155 -8.88 -14.43 3.21
CA VAL A 155 -8.95 -14.58 1.76
C VAL A 155 -7.60 -14.16 1.22
N LYS A 156 -7.07 -14.92 0.25
CA LYS A 156 -5.93 -14.48 -0.56
C LYS A 156 -6.21 -13.05 -1.04
N ILE A 157 -5.47 -12.08 -0.50
CA ILE A 157 -5.62 -10.68 -0.90
C ILE A 157 -5.12 -10.57 -2.34
N VAL A 158 -6.06 -10.43 -3.27
CA VAL A 158 -5.74 -10.17 -4.66
C VAL A 158 -5.60 -8.66 -4.81
N SER A 159 -4.37 -8.23 -5.08
CA SER A 159 -4.03 -6.85 -5.42
C SER A 159 -3.63 -6.81 -6.88
N CYS A 160 -4.04 -5.76 -7.58
CA CYS A 160 -3.58 -5.50 -8.94
C CYS A 160 -2.24 -4.75 -8.98
N GLY A 161 -1.70 -4.38 -7.81
CA GLY A 161 -0.49 -3.59 -7.70
C GLY A 161 -0.67 -2.16 -8.22
N PHE A 162 0.39 -1.36 -8.12
CA PHE A 162 0.39 -0.02 -8.71
C PHE A 162 0.23 -0.15 -10.24
N PRO A 163 -0.74 0.54 -10.88
CA PRO A 163 -0.95 0.41 -12.31
C PRO A 163 0.25 0.87 -13.16
N GLY A 164 1.12 1.72 -12.60
CA GLY A 164 2.22 2.41 -13.27
C GLY A 164 2.02 3.94 -13.31
N ASP A 165 3.02 4.65 -13.83
CA ASP A 165 2.99 6.11 -13.95
C ASP A 165 2.23 6.57 -15.20
N ILE A 166 1.63 7.77 -15.12
CA ILE A 166 0.98 8.44 -16.25
C ILE A 166 1.78 9.70 -16.62
N GLU A 167 2.38 9.71 -17.81
CA GLU A 167 3.12 10.90 -18.28
C GLU A 167 2.15 12.03 -18.64
N ASN A 168 2.44 13.25 -18.17
CA ASN A 168 1.58 14.43 -18.35
C ASN A 168 0.14 14.21 -17.83
N GLY A 169 0.04 13.53 -16.68
CA GLY A 169 -1.22 13.27 -16.01
C GLY A 169 -1.03 12.93 -14.54
N GLN A 170 -2.15 12.62 -13.90
CA GLN A 170 -2.27 12.33 -12.48
C GLN A 170 -3.19 11.14 -12.28
N MET A 171 -2.91 10.37 -11.23
CA MET A 171 -3.73 9.26 -10.79
C MET A 171 -4.26 9.54 -9.38
N SER A 172 -5.55 9.28 -9.17
CA SER A 172 -6.21 9.39 -7.89
C SER A 172 -6.73 8.02 -7.44
N GLY A 173 -6.12 7.50 -6.38
CA GLY A 173 -6.48 6.24 -5.73
C GLY A 173 -5.36 5.79 -4.79
N SER A 174 -5.74 5.14 -3.69
CA SER A 174 -4.80 4.77 -2.61
C SER A 174 -4.88 3.29 -2.22
N VAL A 175 -5.76 2.53 -2.88
CA VAL A 175 -6.01 1.12 -2.63
C VAL A 175 -6.07 0.41 -3.98
N TYR A 176 -5.33 -0.69 -4.12
CA TYR A 176 -5.20 -1.44 -5.38
C TYR A 176 -5.73 -2.87 -5.28
N LEU A 177 -6.68 -3.09 -4.36
CA LEU A 177 -7.32 -4.39 -4.12
C LEU A 177 -8.47 -4.64 -5.11
N VAL A 178 -8.93 -5.88 -5.24
CA VAL A 178 -10.09 -6.23 -6.07
C VAL A 178 -11.27 -5.27 -5.83
N ASN A 179 -11.89 -4.83 -6.92
CA ASN A 179 -12.95 -3.82 -7.00
C ASN A 179 -12.53 -2.39 -6.66
N ALA A 180 -11.31 -2.14 -6.21
CA ALA A 180 -10.81 -0.79 -6.06
C ALA A 180 -10.69 -0.11 -7.42
N THR A 181 -10.92 1.20 -7.43
CA THR A 181 -10.86 2.02 -8.64
C THR A 181 -9.82 3.10 -8.49
N VAL A 182 -9.07 3.33 -9.56
CA VAL A 182 -8.18 4.48 -9.71
C VAL A 182 -8.71 5.36 -10.83
N ASP A 183 -8.83 6.66 -10.57
CA ASP A 183 -9.21 7.66 -11.55
C ASP A 183 -7.95 8.29 -12.16
N LEU A 184 -7.97 8.51 -13.48
CA LEU A 184 -6.84 9.00 -14.26
C LEU A 184 -7.24 10.28 -14.97
N THR A 185 -6.41 11.31 -14.83
CA THR A 185 -6.62 12.63 -15.40
C THR A 185 -5.36 13.10 -16.10
N CYS A 186 -5.46 13.70 -17.27
CA CYS A 186 -4.32 14.34 -17.90
C CYS A 186 -4.13 15.77 -17.37
N ASP A 187 -2.88 16.23 -17.41
CA ASP A 187 -2.54 17.61 -17.07
C ASP A 187 -3.14 18.58 -18.10
N GLU A 188 -3.18 19.86 -17.75
CA GLU A 188 -3.73 20.90 -18.61
C GLU A 188 -3.04 20.93 -19.98
N GLY A 189 -3.84 20.96 -21.05
CA GLY A 189 -3.33 20.94 -22.43
C GLY A 189 -3.14 19.54 -23.00
N PHE A 190 -3.47 18.47 -22.27
CA PHE A 190 -3.43 17.10 -22.76
C PHE A 190 -4.83 16.45 -22.71
N ASP A 191 -5.13 15.63 -23.72
CA ASP A 191 -6.35 14.83 -23.81
C ASP A 191 -6.04 13.37 -23.46
N LEU A 192 -6.92 12.77 -22.67
CA LEU A 192 -6.79 11.37 -22.28
C LEU A 192 -7.21 10.43 -23.43
N LYS A 193 -6.31 9.53 -23.81
CA LYS A 193 -6.54 8.45 -24.78
C LYS A 193 -6.50 7.10 -24.08
N GLY A 194 -7.67 6.55 -23.84
CA GLY A 194 -7.86 5.29 -23.13
C GLY A 194 -8.96 5.39 -22.08
N SER A 195 -8.90 4.54 -21.05
CA SER A 195 -9.86 4.59 -19.94
C SER A 195 -9.44 5.65 -18.93
N SER A 196 -10.38 6.51 -18.52
CA SER A 196 -10.16 7.47 -17.43
C SER A 196 -10.29 6.84 -16.04
N ARG A 197 -10.63 5.55 -15.97
CA ARG A 197 -10.81 4.79 -14.73
C ARG A 197 -10.35 3.35 -14.93
N LEU A 198 -9.52 2.86 -14.02
CA LEU A 198 -9.17 1.44 -13.93
C LEU A 198 -9.85 0.83 -12.72
N THR A 199 -10.25 -0.42 -12.84
CA THR A 199 -10.84 -1.21 -11.76
C THR A 199 -10.02 -2.47 -11.59
N CYS A 200 -9.60 -2.78 -10.36
CA CYS A 200 -8.87 -4.00 -10.10
C CYS A 200 -9.81 -5.20 -10.17
N LYS A 201 -9.51 -6.17 -11.03
CA LYS A 201 -10.33 -7.38 -11.21
C LYS A 201 -9.91 -8.48 -10.24
N ALA A 202 -10.79 -9.47 -10.08
CA ALA A 202 -10.56 -10.62 -9.21
C ALA A 202 -9.39 -11.53 -9.65
N ASP A 203 -8.89 -11.38 -10.89
CA ASP A 203 -7.72 -12.08 -11.41
C ASP A 203 -6.39 -11.37 -11.09
N GLY A 204 -6.42 -10.25 -10.35
CA GLY A 204 -5.23 -9.46 -10.01
C GLY A 204 -4.74 -8.58 -11.16
N GLN A 205 -5.57 -8.34 -12.18
CA GLN A 205 -5.24 -7.43 -13.27
C GLN A 205 -6.16 -6.21 -13.28
N TRP A 206 -5.63 -5.06 -13.70
CA TRP A 206 -6.42 -3.87 -13.98
C TRP A 206 -7.38 -4.11 -15.16
N SER A 207 -8.54 -3.45 -15.12
CA SER A 207 -9.57 -3.54 -16.16
C SER A 207 -9.10 -3.04 -17.53
N SER A 208 -8.04 -2.25 -17.59
CA SER A 208 -7.42 -1.71 -18.81
C SER A 208 -5.97 -1.31 -18.54
N ALA A 209 -5.20 -1.09 -19.61
CA ALA A 209 -3.86 -0.50 -19.51
C ALA A 209 -3.93 1.00 -19.15
N ILE A 210 -2.81 1.55 -18.67
CA ILE A 210 -2.68 2.99 -18.42
C ILE A 210 -2.94 3.78 -19.72
N PRO A 211 -3.78 4.84 -19.65
CA PRO A 211 -4.07 5.67 -20.80
C PRO A 211 -2.89 6.60 -21.13
N LEU A 212 -2.86 7.06 -22.39
CA LEU A 212 -1.87 8.04 -22.84
C LEU A 212 -2.46 9.43 -22.79
N CYS A 213 -1.72 10.39 -22.24
CA CYS A 213 -2.05 11.80 -22.35
C CYS A 213 -1.39 12.38 -23.60
N VAL A 214 -2.20 12.80 -24.56
CA VAL A 214 -1.70 13.37 -25.83
C VAL A 214 -1.92 14.87 -25.86
N SER A 215 -0.91 15.63 -26.27
CA SER A 215 -1.02 17.08 -26.33
C SER A 215 -2.17 17.51 -27.24
N THR A 216 -3.02 18.39 -26.72
CA THR A 216 -4.09 19.02 -27.48
C THR A 216 -3.54 20.22 -28.23
N PRO A 217 -3.61 20.24 -29.57
CA PRO A 217 -3.20 21.41 -30.33
C PRO A 217 -4.20 22.56 -30.10
N GLN A 218 -3.89 23.41 -29.12
CA GLN A 218 -4.71 24.57 -28.72
C GLN A 218 -4.92 25.61 -29.83
N TRP A 219 -4.13 25.58 -30.91
CA TRP A 219 -4.26 26.51 -32.03
C TRP A 219 -5.51 26.28 -32.89
N PHE A 220 -6.07 25.06 -32.94
CA PHE A 220 -7.29 24.79 -33.72
C PHE A 220 -8.51 25.53 -33.15
N ALA A 221 -8.61 25.64 -31.82
CA ALA A 221 -9.70 26.39 -31.18
C ALA A 221 -9.67 27.88 -31.58
N GLY A 222 -8.48 28.46 -31.66
CA GLY A 222 -8.29 29.84 -32.13
C GLY A 222 -8.72 30.05 -33.59
N ILE A 223 -8.40 29.10 -34.48
CA ILE A 223 -8.81 29.17 -35.89
C ILE A 223 -10.32 29.02 -36.05
N ILE A 224 -10.95 28.07 -35.37
CA ILE A 224 -12.41 27.89 -35.43
C ILE A 224 -13.12 29.14 -34.92
N ALA A 225 -12.67 29.71 -33.80
CA ALA A 225 -13.21 30.97 -33.27
C ALA A 225 -13.05 32.12 -34.29
N ALA A 226 -11.90 32.26 -34.93
CA ALA A 226 -11.66 33.27 -35.96
C ALA A 226 -12.56 33.10 -37.19
N ILE A 227 -12.78 31.86 -37.65
CA ILE A 227 -13.68 31.55 -38.78
C ILE A 227 -15.13 31.91 -38.44
N VAL A 228 -15.60 31.54 -37.24
CA VAL A 228 -16.96 31.85 -36.78
C VAL A 228 -17.18 33.36 -36.68
N VAL A 229 -16.21 34.09 -36.12
CA VAL A 229 -16.25 35.57 -36.05
C VAL A 229 -16.28 36.17 -37.46
N CYS A 230 -15.44 35.71 -38.39
CA CYS A 230 -15.47 36.16 -39.78
C CYS A 230 -16.84 35.91 -40.44
N ALA A 231 -17.41 34.71 -40.26
CA ALA A 231 -18.71 34.37 -40.85
C ALA A 231 -19.85 35.26 -40.32
N LEU A 232 -19.86 35.55 -39.00
CA LEU A 232 -20.82 36.46 -38.39
C LEU A 232 -20.68 37.90 -38.92
N LEU A 233 -19.45 38.40 -39.06
CA LEU A 233 -19.18 39.72 -39.64
C LEU A 233 -19.64 39.81 -41.09
N ILE A 234 -19.41 38.77 -41.89
CA ILE A 234 -19.87 38.68 -43.27
C ILE A 234 -21.41 38.68 -43.32
N ALA A 235 -22.09 37.89 -42.48
CA ALA A 235 -23.55 37.86 -42.42
C ALA A 235 -24.16 39.21 -42.03
N LEU A 236 -23.55 39.93 -41.08
CA LEU A 236 -23.95 41.28 -40.70
C LEU A 236 -23.75 42.28 -41.85
N ALA A 237 -22.62 42.20 -42.56
CA ALA A 237 -22.36 43.04 -43.72
C ALA A 237 -23.38 42.81 -44.85
N PHE A 238 -23.71 41.54 -45.15
CA PHE A 238 -24.75 41.19 -46.12
C PHE A 238 -26.14 41.70 -45.67
N SER A 239 -26.48 41.56 -44.40
CA SER A 239 -27.74 42.06 -43.85
C SER A 239 -27.85 43.58 -43.95
N CYS A 240 -26.77 44.31 -43.64
CA CYS A 240 -26.69 45.76 -43.84
C CYS A 240 -26.81 46.13 -45.32
N LEU A 241 -26.13 45.42 -46.23
CA LEU A 241 -26.19 45.68 -47.66
C LEU A 241 -27.62 45.51 -48.20
N ILE A 242 -28.30 44.43 -47.83
CA ILE A 242 -29.71 44.17 -48.18
C ILE A 242 -30.60 45.29 -47.64
N TYR A 243 -30.38 45.73 -46.39
CA TYR A 243 -31.11 46.86 -45.80
C TYR A 243 -30.94 48.15 -46.62
N PHE A 244 -29.72 48.52 -46.99
CA PHE A 244 -29.46 49.72 -47.81
C PHE A 244 -30.08 49.63 -49.21
N ILE A 245 -29.97 48.49 -49.89
CA ILE A 245 -30.59 48.24 -51.20
C ILE A 245 -32.12 48.33 -51.10
N SER A 246 -32.71 47.81 -50.01
CA SER A 246 -34.17 47.88 -49.79
C SER A 246 -34.66 49.31 -49.54
N LYS A 247 -33.82 50.15 -48.91
CA LYS A 247 -34.12 51.57 -48.64
C LYS A 247 -33.95 52.43 -49.89
N SER A 248 -32.97 52.15 -50.75
CA SER A 248 -32.76 52.92 -51.99
C SER A 248 -33.84 52.70 -53.05
N LYS A 249 -34.54 51.56 -53.03
CA LYS A 249 -35.68 51.28 -53.92
C LYS A 249 -37.01 51.91 -53.49
N LYS A 250 -37.08 52.50 -52.29
CA LYS A 250 -38.28 53.15 -51.73
C LYS A 250 -38.24 54.69 -51.76
N SER A 251 -37.21 55.28 -52.36
CA SER A 251 -37.08 56.72 -52.62
C SER A 251 -37.14 57.00 -54.11
#